data_AF-A0A564UEX1-F1
#
_entry.id   AF-A0A564UEX1-F1
#
_cell.length_a   1.000
_cell.length_b   1.000
_cell.length_c   1.000
_cell.angle_alpha   90.00
_cell.angle_beta   90.00
_cell.angle_gamma   90.00
#
_symmetry.space_group_name_H-M   'P 1'
#
loop_
_entity.id
_entity.type
_entity.pdbx_description
1 polymer ?
#
loop_
_entity_poly.entity_id
_entity_poly.type
_entity_poly.pdbx_seq_one_letter_code
_entity_poly.pdbx_strand_id
1 'polypeptide(L)'
;MEKYLPILRNSSFFKGLTDEEILSILHCVEATTLSKERDSYIFRAADSTEVMGLVVSGCVLVTCPTACEHHQKLIRNLVSVLANKILILNDKITHIGKRTTREKLLSYLSAESIRHSSLSFDIPFDRQQLADYLCIDRAAMSTEISKLQKEGFIKTNRNHFELTVSNDADSTMKM
;
A
#
# COMPACT_ATOMS: atom_id res chain seq x y z
N MET A 1 13.41 -13.89 -18.15
CA MET A 1 12.41 -14.37 -17.17
C MET A 1 12.90 -14.26 -15.72
N GLU A 2 14.22 -14.31 -15.47
CA GLU A 2 14.86 -14.26 -14.14
C GLU A 2 14.33 -13.16 -13.20
N LYS A 3 14.08 -11.95 -13.70
CA LYS A 3 13.55 -10.83 -12.90
C LYS A 3 12.21 -11.13 -12.19
N TYR A 4 11.48 -12.16 -12.61
CA TYR A 4 10.21 -12.57 -12.02
C TYR A 4 10.32 -13.79 -11.09
N LEU A 5 11.50 -14.39 -10.94
CA LEU A 5 11.72 -15.54 -10.06
C LEU A 5 11.21 -15.32 -8.62
N PRO A 6 11.42 -14.15 -7.98
CA PRO A 6 10.88 -13.92 -6.64
C PRO A 6 9.36 -14.04 -6.56
N ILE A 7 8.64 -13.74 -7.63
CA ILE A 7 7.17 -13.84 -7.70
C ILE A 7 6.77 -15.28 -8.02
N LEU A 8 7.42 -15.89 -9.01
CA LEU A 8 7.11 -17.25 -9.46
C LEU A 8 7.34 -18.28 -8.36
N ARG A 9 8.45 -18.17 -7.61
CA ARG A 9 8.76 -19.05 -6.47
C ARG A 9 7.72 -18.99 -5.35
N ASN A 10 7.07 -17.84 -5.17
CA ASN A 10 6.03 -17.65 -4.16
C ASN A 10 4.63 -18.06 -4.66
N SER A 11 4.48 -18.39 -5.94
CA SER A 11 3.23 -18.93 -6.47
C SER A 11 3.02 -20.37 -6.00
N SER A 12 1.78 -20.72 -5.67
CA SER A 12 1.42 -22.11 -5.38
C SER A 12 1.67 -23.05 -6.57
N PHE A 13 1.72 -22.51 -7.79
CA PHE A 13 1.98 -23.29 -9.01
C PHE A 13 3.41 -23.85 -9.06
N PHE A 14 4.40 -23.12 -8.56
CA PHE A 14 5.82 -23.55 -8.54
C PHE A 14 6.31 -23.93 -7.14
N LYS A 15 5.39 -24.26 -6.23
CA LYS A 15 5.73 -24.57 -4.83
C LYS A 15 6.68 -25.78 -4.76
N GLY A 16 7.84 -25.57 -4.14
CA GLY A 16 8.83 -26.64 -3.89
C GLY A 16 9.87 -26.83 -4.99
N LEU A 17 9.84 -26.02 -6.05
CA LEU A 17 10.85 -26.04 -7.12
C LEU A 17 11.97 -25.02 -6.85
N THR A 18 13.19 -25.36 -7.28
CA THR A 18 14.33 -24.43 -7.26
C THR A 18 14.26 -23.42 -8.40
N ASP A 19 15.05 -22.35 -8.31
CA ASP A 19 15.10 -21.32 -9.35
C ASP A 19 15.57 -21.91 -10.69
N GLU A 20 16.52 -22.86 -10.68
CA GLU A 20 16.98 -23.55 -11.89
C GLU A 20 15.88 -24.43 -12.51
N GLU A 21 15.12 -25.15 -11.69
CA GLU A 21 14.00 -25.98 -12.15
C GLU A 21 12.89 -25.12 -12.78
N ILE A 22 12.55 -24.00 -12.16
CA ILE A 22 11.57 -23.05 -12.70
C ILE A 22 12.04 -22.50 -14.05
N LEU A 23 13.29 -22.03 -14.15
CA LEU A 23 13.84 -21.51 -15.41
C LEU A 23 13.87 -22.57 -16.51
N SER A 24 14.22 -23.82 -16.17
CA SER A 24 14.21 -24.94 -17.10
C SER A 24 12.81 -25.22 -17.63
N ILE A 25 11.79 -25.27 -16.77
CA ILE A 25 10.39 -25.47 -17.18
C ILE A 25 9.93 -24.32 -18.09
N LEU A 26 10.22 -23.06 -17.72
CA LEU A 26 9.86 -21.89 -18.53
C LEU A 26 10.53 -21.91 -19.91
N HIS A 27 11.76 -22.42 -19.99
CA HIS A 27 12.45 -22.61 -21.26
C HIS A 27 11.77 -23.69 -22.10
N CYS A 28 11.42 -24.85 -21.51
CA CYS A 28 10.77 -25.96 -22.20
C CYS A 28 9.39 -25.60 -22.78
N VAL A 29 8.65 -24.71 -22.13
CA VAL A 29 7.33 -24.25 -22.60
C VAL A 29 7.38 -22.96 -23.42
N GLU A 30 8.59 -22.50 -23.77
CA GLU A 30 8.82 -21.27 -24.53
C GLU A 30 8.10 -20.05 -23.92
N ALA A 31 8.18 -19.91 -22.60
CA ALA A 31 7.46 -18.87 -21.87
C ALA A 31 7.85 -17.46 -22.34
N THR A 32 6.85 -16.64 -22.67
CA THR A 32 7.02 -15.25 -23.10
C THR A 32 6.36 -14.28 -22.12
N THR A 33 6.81 -13.02 -22.15
CA THR A 33 6.22 -11.94 -21.34
C THR A 33 5.33 -11.06 -22.20
N LEU A 34 4.07 -10.91 -21.81
CA LEU A 34 3.11 -10.01 -22.44
C LEU A 34 2.76 -8.87 -21.48
N SER A 35 2.83 -7.62 -21.98
CA SER A 35 2.35 -6.44 -21.26
C SER A 35 1.08 -5.93 -21.91
N LYS A 36 0.17 -5.42 -21.08
CA LYS A 36 -1.13 -4.89 -21.49
C LYS A 36 -1.35 -3.54 -20.83
N GLU A 37 -1.88 -2.60 -21.59
CA GLU A 37 -2.24 -1.29 -21.07
C GLU A 37 -3.40 -1.40 -20.08
N ARG A 38 -3.50 -0.44 -19.17
CA ARG A 38 -4.63 -0.34 -18.24
C ARG A 38 -5.93 -0.30 -19.05
N ASP A 39 -6.96 -0.98 -18.52
CA ASP A 39 -8.29 -1.08 -19.12
C ASP A 39 -8.36 -1.82 -20.48
N SER A 40 -7.30 -2.52 -20.88
CA SER A 40 -7.33 -3.39 -22.07
C SER A 40 -7.78 -4.82 -21.74
N TYR A 41 -8.31 -5.51 -22.75
CA TYR A 41 -8.73 -6.90 -22.64
C TYR A 41 -7.56 -7.86 -22.94
N ILE A 42 -7.42 -8.91 -22.11
CA ILE A 42 -6.50 -10.02 -22.36
C ILE A 42 -7.20 -11.08 -23.22
N PHE A 43 -8.33 -11.59 -22.73
CA PHE A 43 -9.20 -12.54 -23.43
C PHE A 43 -10.65 -12.06 -23.37
N ARG A 44 -11.44 -12.41 -24.39
CA ARG A 44 -12.89 -12.25 -24.37
C ARG A 44 -13.55 -13.59 -24.08
N ALA A 45 -14.74 -13.54 -23.50
CA ALA A 45 -15.54 -14.73 -23.32
C ALA A 45 -15.83 -15.38 -24.68
N ALA A 46 -15.75 -16.71 -24.73
CA ALA A 46 -15.85 -17.54 -25.94
C ALA A 46 -14.64 -17.51 -26.89
N ASP A 47 -13.56 -16.80 -26.58
CA ASP A 47 -12.30 -16.96 -27.32
C ASP A 47 -11.68 -18.33 -27.01
N SER A 48 -11.20 -19.04 -28.03
CA SER A 48 -10.36 -20.23 -27.85
C SER A 48 -8.92 -19.79 -27.56
N THR A 49 -8.32 -20.33 -26.50
CA THR A 49 -6.92 -20.06 -26.15
C THR A 49 -6.16 -21.37 -25.93
N GLU A 50 -4.94 -21.43 -26.48
CA GLU A 50 -3.99 -22.53 -26.27
C GLU A 50 -2.91 -22.15 -25.25
N VAL A 51 -2.95 -20.92 -24.74
CA VAL A 51 -1.93 -20.38 -23.83
C VAL A 51 -2.49 -20.22 -22.42
N MET A 52 -1.65 -20.53 -21.43
CA MET A 52 -1.88 -20.22 -20.02
C MET A 52 -0.96 -19.07 -19.60
N GLY A 53 -1.50 -18.09 -18.88
CA GLY A 53 -0.73 -16.94 -18.39
C GLY A 53 -0.67 -16.88 -16.87
N LEU A 54 0.45 -16.39 -16.34
CA LEU A 54 0.61 -16.03 -14.93
C LEU A 54 0.80 -14.52 -14.83
N VAL A 55 -0.02 -13.87 -13.99
CA VAL A 55 0.09 -12.42 -13.75
C VAL A 55 1.26 -12.17 -12.81
N VAL A 56 2.36 -11.65 -13.36
CA VAL A 56 3.58 -11.35 -12.59
C VAL A 56 3.63 -9.89 -12.11
N SER A 57 2.79 -9.01 -12.65
CA SER A 57 2.68 -7.62 -12.21
C SER A 57 1.32 -7.04 -12.62
N GLY A 58 0.78 -6.15 -11.79
CA GLY A 58 -0.54 -5.54 -12.00
C GLY A 58 -1.70 -6.38 -11.43
N CYS A 59 -2.91 -6.11 -11.92
CA CYS A 59 -4.14 -6.78 -11.51
C CYS A 59 -5.01 -7.05 -12.73
N VAL A 60 -5.65 -8.22 -12.75
CA VAL A 60 -6.59 -8.64 -13.79
C VAL A 60 -7.95 -8.86 -13.15
N LEU A 61 -8.98 -8.27 -13.75
CA LEU A 61 -10.36 -8.45 -13.33
C LEU A 61 -11.07 -9.39 -14.32
N VAL A 62 -11.57 -10.51 -13.82
CA VAL A 62 -12.41 -11.43 -14.61
C VAL A 62 -13.87 -11.06 -14.37
N THR A 63 -14.60 -10.72 -15.45
CA THR A 63 -16.00 -10.30 -15.38
C THR A 63 -16.92 -11.29 -16.10
N CYS A 64 -18.14 -11.45 -15.59
CA CYS A 64 -19.15 -12.32 -16.19
C CYS A 64 -19.43 -11.93 -17.66
N PRO A 65 -19.53 -12.90 -18.60
CA PRO A 65 -19.84 -12.62 -20.01
C PRO A 65 -21.17 -11.90 -20.23
N THR A 66 -22.14 -12.10 -19.33
CA THR A 66 -23.47 -11.49 -19.42
C THR A 66 -23.53 -10.04 -18.93
N ALA A 67 -22.47 -9.56 -18.28
CA ALA A 67 -22.38 -8.17 -17.86
C ALA A 67 -22.05 -7.27 -19.06
N CYS A 68 -22.95 -6.35 -19.39
CA CYS A 68 -22.70 -5.36 -20.43
C CYS A 68 -21.52 -4.43 -20.07
N GLU A 69 -20.97 -3.74 -21.08
CA GLU A 69 -19.79 -2.87 -20.94
C GLU A 69 -19.93 -1.83 -19.83
N HIS A 70 -21.13 -1.28 -19.65
CA HIS A 70 -21.42 -0.30 -18.59
C HIS A 70 -21.32 -0.90 -17.19
N HIS A 71 -21.85 -2.12 -16.98
CA HIS A 71 -21.71 -2.83 -15.71
C HIS A 71 -20.24 -3.19 -15.44
N GLN A 72 -19.49 -3.61 -16.45
CA GLN A 72 -18.06 -3.88 -16.30
C GLN A 72 -17.30 -2.62 -15.85
N LYS A 73 -17.62 -1.45 -16.43
CA LYS A 73 -17.03 -0.16 -16.03
C LYS A 73 -17.39 0.21 -14.58
N LEU A 74 -18.64 0.00 -14.17
CA LEU A 74 -19.06 0.22 -12.78
C LEU A 74 -18.33 -0.72 -11.80
N ILE A 75 -18.20 -2.01 -12.13
CA ILE A 75 -17.47 -2.97 -11.29
C ILE A 75 -16.01 -2.55 -11.13
N ARG A 76 -15.33 -2.14 -12.22
CA ARG A 76 -13.94 -1.65 -12.15
C ARG A 76 -13.80 -0.43 -11.23
N ASN A 77 -14.70 0.54 -11.37
CA ASN A 77 -14.72 1.73 -10.53
C ASN A 77 -14.94 1.36 -9.06
N LEU A 78 -15.90 0.47 -8.79
CA LEU A 78 -16.20 0.01 -7.45
C LEU A 78 -15.00 -0.69 -6.81
N VAL A 79 -14.35 -1.62 -7.52
CA VAL A 79 -13.14 -2.30 -7.03
C VAL A 79 -12.03 -1.30 -6.72
N SER A 80 -11.85 -0.28 -7.57
CA SER A 80 -10.84 0.77 -7.34
C SER A 80 -11.15 1.61 -6.11
N VAL A 81 -12.41 2.02 -5.92
CA VAL A 81 -12.85 2.75 -4.72
C VAL A 81 -12.68 1.90 -3.46
N LEU A 82 -13.05 0.62 -3.52
CA LEU A 82 -12.89 -0.31 -2.40
C LEU A 82 -11.41 -0.51 -2.05
N ALA A 83 -10.55 -0.73 -3.04
CA ALA A 83 -9.11 -0.88 -2.83
C ALA A 83 -8.50 0.35 -2.14
N ASN A 84 -8.81 1.56 -2.63
CA ASN A 84 -8.36 2.80 -2.00
C ASN A 84 -8.85 2.94 -0.55
N LYS A 85 -10.11 2.59 -0.29
CA LYS A 85 -10.65 2.59 1.08
C LYS A 85 -9.95 1.58 1.98
N ILE A 86 -9.66 0.38 1.48
CA ILE A 86 -8.94 -0.66 2.23
C ILE A 86 -7.52 -0.19 2.58
N LEU A 87 -6.80 0.44 1.65
CA LEU A 87 -5.48 0.99 1.92
C LEU A 87 -5.51 2.05 3.02
N ILE A 88 -6.42 3.03 2.92
CA ILE A 88 -6.60 4.07 3.95
C ILE A 88 -6.93 3.45 5.31
N LEU A 89 -7.79 2.43 5.34
CA LEU A 89 -8.13 1.72 6.57
C LEU A 89 -6.93 0.97 7.16
N ASN A 90 -6.13 0.30 6.33
CA ASN A 90 -4.92 -0.41 6.77
C ASN A 90 -3.85 0.55 7.31
N ASP A 91 -3.66 1.70 6.67
CA ASP A 91 -2.76 2.76 7.16
C ASP A 91 -3.24 3.26 8.53
N LYS A 92 -4.54 3.54 8.65
CA LYS A 92 -5.15 3.93 9.93
C LYS A 92 -4.95 2.88 11.02
N ILE A 93 -5.12 1.58 10.71
CA ILE A 93 -4.88 0.46 11.64
C ILE A 93 -3.42 0.45 12.10
N THR A 94 -2.46 0.67 11.19
CA THR A 94 -1.02 0.72 11.51
C THR A 94 -0.70 1.79 12.55
N HIS A 95 -1.35 2.96 12.44
CA HIS A 95 -1.17 4.04 13.40
C HIS A 95 -1.91 3.76 14.72
N ILE A 96 -3.19 3.37 14.67
CA ILE A 96 -4.01 3.13 15.88
C ILE A 96 -3.50 1.93 16.70
N GLY A 97 -2.90 0.94 16.05
CA GLY A 97 -2.34 -0.24 16.71
C GLY A 97 -1.14 0.04 17.62
N LYS A 98 -0.56 1.26 17.57
CA LYS A 98 0.53 1.66 18.47
C LYS A 98 0.02 1.82 19.92
N ARG A 99 0.84 1.45 20.90
CA ARG A 99 0.43 1.34 22.31
C ARG A 99 0.16 2.70 22.96
N THR A 100 0.97 3.71 22.64
CA THR A 100 0.94 5.01 23.29
C THR A 100 0.54 6.15 22.35
N THR A 101 -0.04 7.22 22.89
CA THR A 101 -0.35 8.46 22.15
C THR A 101 0.85 8.98 21.36
N ARG A 102 2.04 8.90 21.98
CA ARG A 102 3.31 9.32 21.38
C ARG A 102 3.63 8.50 20.13
N GLU A 103 3.61 7.19 20.22
CA GLU A 103 3.90 6.29 19.09
C GLU A 103 2.87 6.44 17.98
N LYS A 104 1.58 6.61 18.31
CA LYS A 104 0.52 6.86 17.32
C LYS A 104 0.79 8.13 16.52
N LEU A 105 1.14 9.23 17.21
CA LEU A 105 1.47 10.51 16.59
C LEU A 105 2.71 10.43 15.71
N LEU A 106 3.81 9.88 16.24
CA LEU A 106 5.07 9.75 15.48
C LEU A 106 4.92 8.81 14.28
N SER A 107 4.18 7.70 14.44
CA SER A 107 3.85 6.77 13.36
C SER A 107 3.09 7.48 12.23
N TYR A 108 2.07 8.28 12.57
CA TYR A 108 1.31 9.04 11.59
C TYR A 108 2.13 10.13 10.90
N LEU A 109 2.83 10.98 11.67
CA LEU A 109 3.61 12.08 11.11
C LEU A 109 4.78 11.60 10.24
N SER A 110 5.44 10.50 10.63
CA SER A 110 6.48 9.86 9.82
C SER A 110 5.93 9.37 8.47
N ALA A 111 4.75 8.74 8.47
CA ALA A 111 4.10 8.32 7.23
C ALA A 111 3.74 9.51 6.33
N GLU A 112 3.19 10.60 6.90
CA GLU A 112 2.89 11.82 6.14
C GLU A 112 4.15 12.48 5.55
N SER A 113 5.27 12.48 6.30
CA SER A 113 6.55 12.98 5.79
C SER A 113 7.03 12.22 4.55
N ILE A 114 6.92 10.89 4.57
CA ILE A 114 7.28 10.02 3.44
C ILE A 114 6.34 10.30 2.25
N ARG A 115 5.03 10.39 2.50
CA ARG A 115 4.02 10.67 1.46
C ARG A 115 4.24 12.01 0.77
N HIS A 116 4.61 13.03 1.53
CA HIS A 116 4.92 14.36 1.00
C HIS A 116 6.37 14.49 0.50
N SER A 117 7.22 13.48 0.72
CA SER A 117 8.66 13.53 0.46
C SER A 117 9.33 14.77 1.08
N SER A 118 8.85 15.16 2.26
CA SER A 118 9.26 16.39 2.95
C SER A 118 9.15 16.23 4.46
N LEU A 119 10.06 16.86 5.20
CA LEU A 119 9.98 16.94 6.66
C LEU A 119 8.99 18.03 7.12
N SER A 120 8.62 18.97 6.25
CA SER A 120 7.65 20.03 6.50
C SER A 120 6.43 19.83 5.61
N PHE A 121 5.26 19.68 6.22
CA PHE A 121 4.02 19.34 5.51
C PHE A 121 2.77 19.79 6.29
N ASP A 122 1.68 19.97 5.56
CA ASP A 122 0.35 20.21 6.14
C ASP A 122 -0.43 18.91 6.19
N ILE A 123 -1.11 18.66 7.31
CA ILE A 123 -2.03 17.54 7.43
C ILE A 123 -3.47 17.98 7.13
N PRO A 124 -4.33 17.12 6.57
CA PRO A 124 -5.71 17.45 6.22
C PRO A 124 -6.66 17.40 7.42
N PHE A 125 -6.14 17.66 8.63
CA PHE A 125 -6.89 17.54 9.88
C PHE A 125 -6.62 18.73 10.80
N ASP A 126 -7.67 19.22 11.43
CA ASP A 126 -7.52 20.00 12.66
C ASP A 126 -7.17 19.10 13.86
N ARG A 127 -6.98 19.71 15.04
CA ARG A 127 -6.62 18.97 16.27
C ARG A 127 -7.69 17.99 16.75
N GLN A 128 -8.97 18.30 16.57
CA GLN A 128 -10.04 17.40 16.95
C GLN A 128 -10.09 16.22 15.97
N GLN A 129 -10.06 16.52 14.67
CA GLN A 129 -10.09 15.52 13.61
C GLN A 129 -8.89 14.56 13.70
N LEU A 130 -7.69 15.06 14.02
CA LEU A 130 -6.52 14.20 14.22
C LEU A 130 -6.67 13.29 15.44
N ALA A 131 -7.24 13.80 16.54
CA ALA A 131 -7.52 13.01 17.73
C ALA A 131 -8.52 11.90 17.44
N ASP A 132 -9.61 12.22 16.71
CA ASP A 132 -10.63 11.27 16.28
C ASP A 132 -10.03 10.23 15.30
N TYR A 133 -9.16 10.67 14.40
CA TYR A 133 -8.47 9.80 13.45
C TYR A 133 -7.56 8.79 14.16
N LEU A 134 -6.78 9.22 15.15
CA LEU A 134 -5.86 8.33 15.89
C LEU A 134 -6.52 7.59 17.06
N CYS A 135 -7.80 7.87 17.31
CA CYS A 135 -8.57 7.38 18.46
C CYS A 135 -7.84 7.67 19.78
N ILE A 136 -7.55 8.96 20.02
CA ILE A 136 -6.86 9.47 21.21
C ILE A 136 -7.71 10.59 21.82
N ASP A 137 -7.66 10.76 23.14
CA ASP A 137 -8.20 11.95 23.78
C ASP A 137 -7.49 13.24 23.30
N ARG A 138 -8.26 14.27 22.96
CA ARG A 138 -7.75 15.54 22.41
C ARG A 138 -6.79 16.24 23.37
N ALA A 139 -7.08 16.25 24.67
CA ALA A 139 -6.25 16.92 25.67
C ALA A 139 -4.93 16.16 25.89
N ALA A 140 -5.00 14.82 25.96
CA ALA A 140 -3.82 13.96 26.00
C ALA A 140 -2.94 14.13 24.76
N MET A 141 -3.54 14.16 23.57
CA MET A 141 -2.83 14.40 22.31
C MET A 141 -2.16 15.77 22.29
N SER A 142 -2.87 16.83 22.71
CA SER A 142 -2.33 18.20 22.75
C SER A 142 -1.16 18.34 23.73
N THR A 143 -1.24 17.65 24.86
CA THR A 143 -0.18 17.59 25.86
C THR A 143 1.05 16.87 25.29
N GLU A 144 0.85 15.75 24.60
CA GLU A 144 1.95 14.97 24.02
C GLU A 144 2.63 15.72 22.86
N ILE A 145 1.87 16.39 22.00
CA ILE A 145 2.43 17.30 20.97
C ILE A 145 3.33 18.36 21.62
N SER A 146 2.88 18.97 22.72
CA SER A 146 3.66 20.00 23.42
C SER A 146 4.96 19.44 24.01
N LYS A 147 4.95 18.20 24.51
CA LYS A 147 6.17 17.51 24.96
C LYS A 147 7.12 17.23 23.81
N LEU A 148 6.61 16.66 22.71
CA LEU A 148 7.40 16.38 21.50
C LEU A 148 8.04 17.65 20.93
N GLN A 149 7.37 18.80 21.02
CA GLN A 149 7.95 20.10 20.67
C GLN A 149 9.09 20.53 21.61
N LYS A 150 8.89 20.40 22.93
CA LYS A 150 9.94 20.74 23.92
C LYS A 150 11.17 19.86 23.78
N GLU A 151 10.97 18.60 23.43
CA GLU A 151 12.03 17.61 23.19
C GLU A 151 12.70 17.78 21.82
N GLY A 152 12.15 18.61 20.93
CA GLY A 152 12.74 18.93 19.63
C GLY A 152 12.43 17.94 18.50
N PHE A 153 11.56 16.94 18.73
CA PHE A 153 11.17 15.97 17.69
C PHE A 153 10.34 16.60 16.57
N ILE A 154 9.46 17.55 16.93
CA ILE A 154 8.54 18.18 15.99
C ILE A 154 8.45 19.69 16.25
N LYS A 155 8.13 20.46 15.22
CA LYS A 155 7.51 21.78 15.36
C LYS A 155 6.13 21.70 14.74
N THR A 156 5.18 22.45 15.29
CA THR A 156 3.84 22.49 14.72
C THR A 156 3.24 23.88 14.87
N ASN A 157 2.50 24.27 13.83
CA ASN A 157 1.68 25.46 13.80
C ASN A 157 0.32 25.09 13.19
N ARG A 158 -0.73 25.00 14.02
CA ARG A 158 -2.05 24.50 13.60
C ARG A 158 -1.95 23.12 12.91
N ASN A 159 -2.31 23.03 11.64
CA ASN A 159 -2.25 21.82 10.83
C ASN A 159 -0.89 21.61 10.14
N HIS A 160 0.03 22.58 10.27
CA HIS A 160 1.39 22.44 9.76
C HIS A 160 2.29 21.71 10.76
N PHE A 161 3.10 20.78 10.25
CA PHE A 161 4.08 20.04 11.02
C PHE A 161 5.45 20.07 10.32
N GLU A 162 6.50 20.17 11.12
CA GLU A 162 7.88 20.05 10.71
C GLU A 162 8.55 19.00 11.61
N LEU A 163 9.07 17.93 11.01
CA LEU A 163 9.81 16.89 11.71
C LEU A 163 11.29 17.25 11.77
N THR A 164 11.90 17.15 12.94
CA THR A 164 13.34 17.30 13.08
C THR A 164 13.98 15.92 13.02
N VAL A 165 14.97 15.73 12.15
CA VAL A 165 15.76 14.49 12.13
C VAL A 165 16.56 14.43 13.45
N SER A 166 16.04 13.70 14.42
CA SER A 166 16.80 13.33 15.60
C SER A 166 17.67 12.15 15.18
N ASN A 167 18.99 12.31 15.25
CA ASN A 167 19.98 11.30 14.84
C ASN A 167 19.99 10.03 15.73
N ASP A 168 18.90 9.74 16.46
CA ASP A 168 18.76 8.69 17.47
C ASP A 168 17.55 7.77 17.22
N ALA A 169 17.14 7.59 15.96
CA ALA A 169 16.01 6.72 15.59
C ALA A 169 16.41 5.44 14.81
N ASP A 170 17.70 5.09 14.75
CA ASP A 170 18.16 3.87 14.05
C ASP A 170 17.99 2.57 14.87
N SER A 171 17.39 2.64 16.06
CA SER A 171 17.30 1.48 16.97
C SER A 171 15.90 0.93 17.22
N THR A 172 14.82 1.50 16.67
CA THR A 172 13.44 1.01 16.95
C THR A 172 12.56 0.71 15.73
N MET A 173 13.12 0.73 14.51
CA MET A 173 12.39 0.38 13.28
C MET A 173 12.74 -1.00 12.69
N LYS A 174 13.14 -1.95 13.55
CA LYS A 174 13.15 -3.38 13.23
C LYS A 174 12.40 -4.16 14.32
N MET A 175 11.12 -4.42 14.07
CA MET A 175 10.39 -5.64 14.45
C MET A 175 9.04 -5.67 13.76
#